data_AF-A0A8T5AWZ3-F1
#
_entry.id   AF-A0A8T5AWZ3-F1
#
_cell.length_a   1.000
_cell.length_b   1.000
_cell.length_c   1.000
_cell.angle_alpha   90.00
_cell.angle_beta   90.00
_cell.angle_gamma   90.00
#
_symmetry.space_group_name_H-M   'P 1'
#
loop_
_entity.id
_entity.type
_entity.pdbx_description
1 polymer ?
#
loop_
_entity_poly.entity_id
_entity_poly.type
_entity_poly.pdbx_seq_one_letter_code
_entity_poly.pdbx_strand_id
1 'polypeptide(L)'
;PVFRKAKSVVKEHGRVTHCSAVFHKNALGEPQPWGLVSHLVADVIHAVDALRFMGGEPKKVSSYISSFHASYPNSFNALLVFDNGCVGHLCSNYSSGGRIHCFEMHSKSIYAMVDLPLDPPEKQLAYVLRGNKPYGDMEIIRNLDLTGGVRDFHVTYGFLQENRHFIDCIKNDMDPETRFEDAVKTMELVELIGSSTIETGERS
;
A
#
# COMPACT_ATOMS: atom_id res chain seq x y z
N PRO A 1 10.47 -2.52 6.69
CA PRO A 1 11.26 -1.37 7.23
C PRO A 1 11.43 -0.21 6.24
N VAL A 2 11.82 -0.53 5.00
CA VAL A 2 12.06 0.46 3.94
C VAL A 2 10.86 1.38 3.64
N PHE A 3 9.63 0.86 3.71
CA PHE A 3 8.43 1.66 3.49
C PHE A 3 8.31 2.83 4.49
N ARG A 4 8.50 2.56 5.78
CA ARG A 4 8.54 3.61 6.84
C ARG A 4 9.67 4.61 6.59
N LYS A 5 10.86 4.13 6.24
CA LYS A 5 12.02 5.00 5.98
C LYS A 5 11.77 5.92 4.78
N ALA A 6 11.23 5.40 3.68
CA ALA A 6 10.88 6.18 2.50
C ALA A 6 9.84 7.26 2.82
N LYS A 7 8.77 6.91 3.56
CA LYS A 7 7.76 7.89 4.01
C LYS A 7 8.38 8.97 4.90
N SER A 8 9.26 8.60 5.84
CA SER A 8 9.97 9.58 6.68
C SER A 8 10.78 10.56 5.83
N VAL A 9 11.54 10.05 4.87
CA VAL A 9 12.34 10.85 3.94
C VAL A 9 11.49 11.80 3.11
N VAL A 10 10.34 11.35 2.61
CA VAL A 10 9.40 12.23 1.88
C VAL A 10 8.85 13.31 2.80
N LYS A 11 8.51 12.96 4.05
CA LYS A 11 7.95 13.90 5.04
C LYS A 11 8.90 15.00 5.48
N GLU A 12 10.22 14.79 5.36
CA GLU A 12 11.23 15.84 5.61
C GLU A 12 11.06 17.04 4.66
N HIS A 13 10.46 16.85 3.49
CA HIS A 13 10.19 17.90 2.51
C HIS A 13 8.80 18.56 2.67
N GLY A 14 7.99 18.08 3.60
CA GLY A 14 6.63 18.54 3.85
C GLY A 14 5.62 17.39 3.82
N ARG A 15 4.34 17.72 3.91
CA ARG A 15 3.27 16.70 3.82
C ARG A 15 3.32 15.96 2.49
N VAL A 16 2.88 14.69 2.49
CA VAL A 16 2.64 13.96 1.24
C VAL A 16 1.51 14.67 0.48
N THR A 17 1.72 14.92 -0.81
CA THR A 17 0.74 15.58 -1.69
C THR A 17 0.06 14.59 -2.62
N HIS A 18 0.74 13.50 -2.96
CA HIS A 18 0.22 12.41 -3.76
C HIS A 18 0.81 11.08 -3.28
N CYS A 19 0.01 10.03 -3.29
CA CYS A 19 0.48 8.66 -3.06
C CYS A 19 -0.26 7.65 -3.94
N SER A 20 0.42 6.59 -4.32
CA SER A 20 -0.17 5.47 -5.07
C SER A 20 0.15 4.15 -4.38
N ALA A 21 -0.78 3.20 -4.46
CA ALA A 21 -0.60 1.83 -4.02
C ALA A 21 -0.98 0.87 -5.13
N VAL A 22 0.01 0.11 -5.56
CA VAL A 22 -0.10 -0.90 -6.61
C VAL A 22 -0.02 -2.25 -5.96
N PHE A 23 -1.05 -3.07 -6.17
CA PHE A 23 -1.05 -4.46 -5.71
C PHE A 23 -1.67 -5.39 -6.73
N HIS A 24 -0.82 -6.09 -7.46
CA HIS A 24 -1.21 -7.03 -8.51
C HIS A 24 -0.88 -8.45 -8.09
N LYS A 25 -1.67 -9.41 -8.60
CA LYS A 25 -1.39 -10.84 -8.53
C LYS A 25 -1.87 -11.53 -9.82
N ASN A 26 -1.44 -12.76 -10.02
CA ASN A 26 -2.14 -13.68 -10.90
C ASN A 26 -2.97 -14.61 -10.02
N ALA A 27 -4.29 -14.48 -10.05
CA ALA A 27 -5.21 -15.34 -9.31
C ALA A 27 -6.36 -15.82 -10.21
N LEU A 28 -6.13 -15.91 -11.52
CA LEU A 28 -7.13 -16.43 -12.45
C LEU A 28 -7.37 -17.92 -12.20
N GLY A 29 -8.63 -18.28 -12.01
CA GLY A 29 -9.02 -19.67 -11.72
C GLY A 29 -8.79 -20.10 -10.27
N GLU A 30 -8.25 -19.22 -9.43
CA GLU A 30 -8.19 -19.46 -7.99
C GLU A 30 -9.57 -19.22 -7.35
N PRO A 31 -9.96 -20.00 -6.34
CA PRO A 31 -11.17 -19.71 -5.59
C PRO A 31 -11.03 -18.36 -4.88
N GLN A 32 -12.15 -17.65 -4.72
CA GLN A 32 -12.18 -16.47 -3.84
C GLN A 32 -11.69 -16.87 -2.44
N PRO A 33 -11.02 -15.96 -1.71
CA PRO A 33 -10.61 -16.18 -0.33
C PRO A 33 -11.74 -16.74 0.55
N TRP A 34 -11.49 -17.89 1.15
CA TRP A 34 -12.46 -18.66 1.94
C TRP A 34 -13.80 -18.94 1.22
N GLY A 35 -13.80 -18.92 -0.11
CA GLY A 35 -14.94 -19.16 -0.99
C GLY A 35 -15.99 -18.05 -1.05
N LEU A 36 -15.86 -16.99 -0.26
CA LEU A 36 -16.95 -16.04 0.01
C LEU A 36 -16.48 -14.58 0.14
N VAL A 37 -15.21 -14.34 0.44
CA VAL A 37 -14.69 -13.00 0.72
C VAL A 37 -14.02 -12.46 -0.53
N SER A 38 -14.34 -11.22 -0.92
CA SER A 38 -13.73 -10.59 -2.08
C SER A 38 -12.22 -10.38 -1.89
N HIS A 39 -11.45 -10.45 -2.96
CA HIS A 39 -10.03 -10.05 -2.93
C HIS A 39 -9.82 -8.62 -2.44
N LEU A 40 -10.81 -7.72 -2.62
CA LEU A 40 -10.73 -6.36 -2.07
C LEU A 40 -10.55 -6.37 -0.54
N VAL A 41 -11.32 -7.20 0.15
CA VAL A 41 -11.33 -7.30 1.62
C VAL A 41 -10.18 -8.18 2.11
N ALA A 42 -9.95 -9.33 1.48
CA ALA A 42 -9.04 -10.34 2.01
C ALA A 42 -7.56 -10.06 1.75
N ASP A 43 -7.23 -9.23 0.75
CA ASP A 43 -5.85 -9.15 0.24
C ASP A 43 -5.49 -7.73 -0.23
N VAL A 44 -6.33 -7.08 -1.06
CA VAL A 44 -6.11 -5.67 -1.48
C VAL A 44 -6.21 -4.70 -0.31
N ILE A 45 -6.83 -5.10 0.80
CA ILE A 45 -6.87 -4.31 2.04
C ILE A 45 -5.48 -3.85 2.48
N HIS A 46 -4.41 -4.62 2.23
CA HIS A 46 -3.04 -4.19 2.51
C HIS A 46 -2.63 -2.93 1.74
N ALA A 47 -3.05 -2.81 0.48
CA ALA A 47 -2.80 -1.62 -0.33
C ALA A 47 -3.70 -0.45 0.09
N VAL A 48 -4.93 -0.74 0.51
CA VAL A 48 -5.88 0.26 1.04
C VAL A 48 -5.37 0.85 2.37
N ASP A 49 -4.89 0.00 3.27
CA ASP A 49 -4.27 0.40 4.52
C ASP A 49 -2.99 1.22 4.28
N ALA A 50 -2.15 0.79 3.34
CA ALA A 50 -0.97 1.54 2.94
C ALA A 50 -1.30 2.95 2.39
N LEU A 51 -2.40 3.10 1.66
CA LEU A 51 -2.89 4.41 1.22
C LEU A 51 -3.28 5.29 2.41
N ARG A 52 -4.00 4.77 3.41
CA ARG A 52 -4.30 5.50 4.65
C ARG A 52 -3.03 5.88 5.38
N PHE A 53 -2.12 4.94 5.53
CA PHE A 53 -0.82 5.18 6.15
C PHE A 53 -0.08 6.33 5.44
N MET A 54 0.02 6.33 4.12
CA MET A 54 0.73 7.39 3.37
C MET A 54 -0.02 8.73 3.35
N GLY A 55 -1.32 8.70 3.07
CA GLY A 55 -2.13 9.85 2.70
C GLY A 55 -2.91 10.50 3.85
N GLY A 56 -3.18 9.78 4.93
CA GLY A 56 -4.04 10.23 6.04
C GLY A 56 -5.43 9.62 5.99
N GLU A 57 -6.43 10.33 6.51
CA GLU A 57 -7.79 9.80 6.56
C GLU A 57 -8.58 10.14 5.28
N PRO A 58 -9.24 9.16 4.66
CA PRO A 58 -9.95 9.36 3.39
C PRO A 58 -11.17 10.25 3.59
N LYS A 59 -11.41 11.17 2.64
CA LYS A 59 -12.56 12.08 2.66
C LYS A 59 -13.49 11.92 1.46
N LYS A 60 -12.95 11.62 0.28
CA LYS A 60 -13.72 11.34 -0.94
C LYS A 60 -13.10 10.20 -1.71
N VAL A 61 -13.93 9.37 -2.31
CA VAL A 61 -13.52 8.22 -3.12
C VAL A 61 -14.34 8.20 -4.41
N SER A 62 -13.68 7.86 -5.51
CA SER A 62 -14.32 7.46 -6.76
C SER A 62 -13.59 6.23 -7.27
N SER A 63 -14.30 5.13 -7.51
CA SER A 63 -13.68 3.85 -7.84
C SER A 63 -14.24 3.26 -9.14
N TYR A 64 -13.55 2.25 -9.66
CA TYR A 64 -14.05 1.40 -10.72
C TYR A 64 -13.62 -0.04 -10.44
N ILE A 65 -14.61 -0.87 -10.14
CA ILE A 65 -14.43 -2.29 -9.86
C ILE A 65 -14.94 -3.11 -11.04
N SER A 66 -14.12 -4.04 -11.50
CA SER A 66 -14.42 -4.84 -12.68
C SER A 66 -13.91 -6.27 -12.56
N SER A 67 -14.37 -7.08 -13.51
CA SER A 67 -14.01 -8.48 -13.68
C SER A 67 -13.43 -8.64 -15.07
N PHE A 68 -12.22 -9.18 -15.16
CA PHE A 68 -11.57 -9.51 -16.42
C PHE A 68 -11.10 -10.96 -16.37
N HIS A 69 -11.53 -11.77 -17.33
CA HIS A 69 -11.19 -13.21 -17.41
C HIS A 69 -11.59 -14.05 -16.18
N ALA A 70 -12.50 -13.54 -15.34
CA ALA A 70 -13.02 -14.21 -14.14
C ALA A 70 -14.50 -13.88 -13.94
N SER A 71 -15.24 -14.76 -13.25
CA SER A 71 -16.66 -14.56 -12.89
C SER A 71 -16.86 -13.69 -11.64
N TYR A 72 -15.78 -13.18 -11.07
CA TYR A 72 -15.76 -12.42 -9.82
C TYR A 72 -14.94 -11.13 -9.97
N PRO A 73 -15.15 -10.11 -9.13
CA PRO A 73 -14.33 -8.90 -9.12
C PRO A 73 -12.86 -9.24 -8.90
N ASN A 74 -12.00 -8.79 -9.81
CA ASN A 74 -10.56 -9.04 -9.78
C ASN A 74 -9.72 -7.84 -10.26
N SER A 75 -10.36 -6.71 -10.53
CA SER A 75 -9.72 -5.44 -10.84
C SER A 75 -10.36 -4.34 -9.98
N PHE A 76 -9.55 -3.70 -9.15
CA PHE A 76 -10.00 -2.70 -8.18
C PHE A 76 -9.16 -1.44 -8.35
N ASN A 77 -9.80 -0.36 -8.79
CA ASN A 77 -9.13 0.92 -9.02
C ASN A 77 -9.89 2.02 -8.27
N ALA A 78 -9.18 2.92 -7.60
CA ALA A 78 -9.83 4.02 -6.88
C ALA A 78 -8.96 5.27 -6.83
N LEU A 79 -9.59 6.44 -7.00
CA LEU A 79 -9.01 7.75 -6.74
C LEU A 79 -9.58 8.28 -5.42
N LEU A 80 -8.69 8.69 -4.51
CA LEU A 80 -9.01 9.15 -3.17
C LEU A 80 -8.57 10.60 -2.99
N VAL A 81 -9.33 11.37 -2.22
CA VAL A 81 -8.90 12.64 -1.64
C VAL A 81 -8.93 12.49 -0.12
N PHE A 82 -7.79 12.72 0.52
CA PHE A 82 -7.64 12.68 1.98
C PHE A 82 -8.04 14.02 2.62
N ASP A 83 -8.32 14.01 3.91
CA ASP A 83 -8.73 15.18 4.70
C ASP A 83 -7.73 16.36 4.62
N ASN A 84 -6.44 16.05 4.54
CA ASN A 84 -5.33 16.98 4.42
C ASN A 84 -5.03 17.45 2.97
N GLY A 85 -5.87 17.04 2.01
CA GLY A 85 -5.74 17.37 0.59
C GLY A 85 -4.69 16.57 -0.17
N CYS A 86 -4.13 15.50 0.40
CA CYS A 86 -3.38 14.49 -0.36
C CYS A 86 -4.32 13.77 -1.34
N VAL A 87 -3.78 13.38 -2.50
CA VAL A 87 -4.49 12.53 -3.48
C VAL A 87 -3.93 11.12 -3.43
N GLY A 88 -4.80 10.11 -3.34
CA GLY A 88 -4.45 8.70 -3.32
C GLY A 88 -4.89 7.98 -4.58
N HIS A 89 -4.12 7.00 -5.05
CA HIS A 89 -4.52 6.13 -6.16
C HIS A 89 -4.30 4.65 -5.81
N LEU A 90 -5.38 3.88 -5.79
CA LEU A 90 -5.33 2.42 -5.72
C LEU A 90 -5.36 1.85 -7.14
N CYS A 91 -4.40 0.97 -7.45
CA CYS A 91 -4.38 0.20 -8.69
C CYS A 91 -4.13 -1.28 -8.37
N SER A 92 -5.16 -2.11 -8.51
CA SER A 92 -5.08 -3.54 -8.21
C SER A 92 -5.70 -4.38 -9.31
N ASN A 93 -5.00 -5.45 -9.67
CA ASN A 93 -5.40 -6.34 -10.77
C ASN A 93 -4.89 -7.76 -10.50
N TYR A 94 -5.83 -8.70 -10.43
CA TYR A 94 -5.63 -10.11 -10.10
C TYR A 94 -5.63 -11.01 -11.35
N SER A 95 -5.66 -10.39 -12.54
CA SER A 95 -5.40 -10.99 -13.86
C SER A 95 -4.01 -10.61 -14.41
N SER A 96 -3.08 -10.21 -13.54
CA SER A 96 -1.75 -9.75 -13.93
C SER A 96 -0.74 -10.89 -14.02
N GLY A 97 0.47 -10.61 -14.51
CA GLY A 97 1.52 -11.63 -14.71
C GLY A 97 2.20 -12.15 -13.43
N GLY A 98 1.87 -11.62 -12.26
CA GLY A 98 2.49 -12.03 -11.00
C GLY A 98 2.26 -11.02 -9.87
N ARG A 99 2.95 -11.24 -8.75
CA ARG A 99 2.82 -10.38 -7.57
C ARG A 99 3.66 -9.11 -7.72
N ILE A 100 3.02 -7.96 -7.87
CA ILE A 100 3.64 -6.63 -7.77
C ILE A 100 3.07 -5.94 -6.54
N HIS A 101 3.93 -5.37 -5.70
CA HIS A 101 3.53 -4.60 -4.54
C HIS A 101 4.43 -3.37 -4.43
N CYS A 102 3.92 -2.24 -4.90
CA CYS A 102 4.68 -1.01 -5.08
C CYS A 102 3.90 0.17 -4.53
N PHE A 103 4.60 1.14 -3.94
CA PHE A 103 4.02 2.36 -3.41
C PHE A 103 4.79 3.58 -3.88
N GLU A 104 4.09 4.66 -4.22
CA GLU A 104 4.72 5.93 -4.55
C GLU A 104 4.26 7.04 -3.62
N MET A 105 5.15 7.99 -3.34
CA MET A 105 4.88 9.16 -2.52
C MET A 105 5.55 10.39 -3.12
N HIS A 106 4.82 11.50 -3.13
CA HIS A 106 5.32 12.79 -3.59
C HIS A 106 5.19 13.84 -2.49
N SER A 107 6.18 14.73 -2.43
CA SER A 107 6.09 15.99 -1.68
C SER A 107 6.89 17.08 -2.39
N LYS A 108 7.13 18.21 -1.74
CA LYS A 108 7.81 19.38 -2.32
C LYS A 108 9.22 19.00 -2.80
N SER A 109 9.39 18.96 -4.12
CA SER A 109 10.66 18.65 -4.78
C SER A 109 11.26 17.30 -4.38
N ILE A 110 10.41 16.31 -4.04
CA ILE A 110 10.83 14.95 -3.74
C ILE A 110 9.83 13.91 -4.26
N TYR A 111 10.36 12.78 -4.68
CA TYR A 111 9.65 11.59 -5.09
C TYR A 111 10.28 10.37 -4.43
N ALA A 112 9.44 9.43 -3.99
CA ALA A 112 9.89 8.11 -3.58
C ALA A 112 9.01 7.01 -4.17
N MET A 113 9.62 5.94 -4.69
CA MET A 113 8.97 4.68 -5.05
C MET A 113 9.50 3.57 -4.15
N VAL A 114 8.62 2.77 -3.58
CA VAL A 114 8.95 1.64 -2.71
C VAL A 114 8.52 0.37 -3.41
N ASP A 115 9.47 -0.51 -3.71
CA ASP A 115 9.21 -1.82 -4.32
C ASP A 115 9.35 -2.91 -3.27
N LEU A 116 8.28 -3.69 -3.07
CA LEU A 116 8.18 -4.73 -2.03
C LEU A 116 7.90 -6.13 -2.62
N PRO A 117 8.85 -6.73 -3.37
CA PRO A 117 8.72 -8.12 -3.77
C PRO A 117 8.61 -9.03 -2.53
N LEU A 118 7.81 -10.08 -2.68
CA LEU A 118 7.66 -11.11 -1.64
C LEU A 118 8.88 -12.04 -1.62
N ASP A 119 9.32 -12.45 -2.80
CA ASP A 119 10.41 -13.38 -3.00
C ASP A 119 11.34 -12.90 -4.13
N PRO A 120 12.64 -12.71 -3.88
CA PRO A 120 13.29 -12.75 -2.56
C PRO A 120 13.09 -11.44 -1.76
N PRO A 121 12.79 -11.49 -0.46
CA PRO A 121 12.44 -10.32 0.37
C PRO A 121 13.61 -9.35 0.58
N GLU A 122 14.86 -9.76 0.37
CA GLU A 122 16.02 -8.87 0.43
C GLU A 122 16.09 -7.88 -0.74
N LYS A 123 15.30 -8.10 -1.80
CA LYS A 123 15.19 -7.15 -2.93
C LYS A 123 14.24 -5.99 -2.65
N GLN A 124 13.57 -5.97 -1.50
CA GLN A 124 12.78 -4.82 -1.10
C GLN A 124 13.65 -3.57 -0.97
N LEU A 125 13.20 -2.46 -1.58
CA LEU A 125 13.96 -1.23 -1.61
C LEU A 125 13.05 -0.01 -1.84
N ALA A 126 13.64 1.18 -1.70
CA ALA A 126 13.04 2.41 -2.16
C ALA A 126 14.01 3.20 -3.02
N TYR A 127 13.46 3.84 -4.03
CA TYR A 127 14.11 4.77 -4.92
C TYR A 127 13.67 6.19 -4.55
N VAL A 128 14.61 7.11 -4.38
CA VAL A 128 14.33 8.49 -3.98
C VAL A 128 15.01 9.48 -4.93
N LEU A 129 14.22 10.44 -5.44
CA LEU A 129 14.69 11.55 -6.28
C LEU A 129 14.38 12.88 -5.59
N ARG A 130 15.33 13.82 -5.64
CA ARG A 130 15.23 15.12 -4.96
C ARG A 130 15.63 16.24 -5.89
N GLY A 131 14.90 17.35 -5.85
CA GLY A 131 15.35 18.65 -6.37
C GLY A 131 15.85 18.63 -7.82
N ASN A 132 15.19 17.88 -8.70
CA ASN A 132 15.55 17.74 -10.12
C ASN A 132 16.93 17.10 -10.37
N LYS A 133 17.45 16.29 -9.44
CA LYS A 133 18.63 15.45 -9.72
C LYS A 133 18.35 14.50 -10.90
N PRO A 134 19.34 14.23 -11.77
CA PRO A 134 19.21 13.23 -12.83
C PRO A 134 18.79 11.87 -12.29
N TYR A 135 18.07 11.09 -13.10
CA TYR A 135 17.62 9.74 -12.72
C TYR A 135 18.78 8.81 -12.35
N GLY A 136 19.96 8.99 -12.97
CA GLY A 136 21.17 8.21 -12.65
C GLY A 136 21.72 8.45 -11.24
N ASP A 137 21.37 9.57 -10.60
CA ASP A 137 21.81 9.94 -9.25
C ASP A 137 20.75 9.63 -8.17
N MET A 138 19.80 8.76 -8.51
CA MET A 138 18.74 8.33 -7.62
C MET A 138 19.29 7.63 -6.38
N GLU A 139 18.81 8.05 -5.21
CA GLU A 139 19.13 7.42 -3.94
C GLU A 139 18.39 6.08 -3.85
N ILE A 140 19.11 5.01 -3.51
CA ILE A 140 18.53 3.68 -3.30
C ILE A 140 18.66 3.32 -1.82
N ILE A 141 17.53 3.18 -1.14
CA ILE A 141 17.45 2.70 0.24
C ILE A 141 17.09 1.22 0.18
N ARG A 142 18.05 0.34 0.46
CA ARG A 142 17.79 -1.11 0.46
C ARG A 142 17.21 -1.51 1.81
N ASN A 143 16.17 -2.33 1.81
CA ASN A 143 15.60 -2.86 3.05
C ASN A 143 16.61 -3.71 3.82
N LEU A 144 17.49 -4.42 3.11
CA LEU A 144 18.56 -5.23 3.70
C LEU A 144 19.55 -4.40 4.54
N ASP A 145 19.85 -3.17 4.13
CA ASP A 145 20.72 -2.27 4.91
C ASP A 145 20.03 -1.86 6.22
N LEU A 146 18.71 -1.65 6.17
CA LEU A 146 17.89 -1.30 7.34
C LEU A 146 17.70 -2.46 8.31
N THR A 147 17.91 -3.71 7.88
CA THR A 147 17.90 -4.89 8.74
C THR A 147 19.30 -5.34 9.16
N GLY A 148 20.34 -4.54 8.90
CA GLY A 148 21.71 -4.88 9.24
C GLY A 148 22.23 -6.12 8.50
N GLY A 149 21.71 -6.39 7.30
CA GLY A 149 22.09 -7.55 6.50
C GLY A 149 21.35 -8.85 6.87
N VAL A 150 20.46 -8.84 7.86
CA VAL A 150 19.68 -10.02 8.24
C VAL A 150 18.67 -10.35 7.14
N ARG A 151 18.66 -11.63 6.72
CA ARG A 151 17.84 -12.14 5.60
C ARG A 151 16.62 -12.95 6.03
N ASP A 152 16.49 -13.25 7.32
CA ASP A 152 15.34 -14.00 7.83
C ASP A 152 14.05 -13.28 7.47
N PHE A 153 13.11 -14.00 6.86
CA PHE A 153 11.86 -13.43 6.32
C PHE A 153 11.09 -12.61 7.38
N HIS A 154 11.05 -13.10 8.62
CA HIS A 154 10.36 -12.40 9.70
C HIS A 154 11.02 -11.05 10.08
N VAL A 155 12.30 -10.85 9.75
CA VAL A 155 13.04 -9.60 9.98
C VAL A 155 12.98 -8.69 8.76
N THR A 156 13.22 -9.23 7.56
CA THR A 156 13.20 -8.45 6.30
C THR A 156 11.80 -7.95 5.99
N TYR A 157 10.80 -8.80 6.10
CA TYR A 157 9.43 -8.48 5.69
C TYR A 157 8.73 -7.53 6.66
N GLY A 158 9.16 -7.43 7.92
CA GLY A 158 8.66 -6.43 8.88
C GLY A 158 8.00 -7.00 10.14
N PHE A 159 7.74 -8.30 10.21
CA PHE A 159 7.00 -8.92 11.32
C PHE A 159 7.68 -8.75 12.68
N LEU A 160 9.02 -8.84 12.73
CA LEU A 160 9.78 -8.59 13.96
C LEU A 160 9.53 -7.18 14.49
N GLN A 161 9.52 -6.19 13.60
CA GLN A 161 9.37 -4.78 13.95
C GLN A 161 7.95 -4.47 14.41
N GLU A 162 6.94 -5.05 13.76
CA GLU A 162 5.53 -4.95 14.18
C GLU A 162 5.32 -5.57 15.57
N ASN A 163 5.83 -6.79 15.78
CA ASN A 163 5.73 -7.46 17.08
C ASN A 163 6.49 -6.70 18.17
N ARG A 164 7.66 -6.12 17.85
CA ARG A 164 8.42 -5.30 18.79
C ARG A 164 7.63 -4.05 19.19
N HIS A 165 7.07 -3.34 18.21
CA HIS A 165 6.21 -2.17 18.44
C HIS A 165 5.04 -2.52 19.37
N PHE A 166 4.33 -3.61 19.10
CA PHE A 166 3.23 -4.07 19.95
C PHE A 166 3.67 -4.35 21.40
N ILE A 167 4.78 -5.07 21.59
CA ILE A 167 5.32 -5.37 22.93
C ILE A 167 5.74 -4.08 23.65
N ASP A 168 6.36 -3.14 22.93
CA ASP A 168 6.79 -1.86 23.50
C ASP A 168 5.59 -0.99 23.90
N CYS A 169 4.51 -1.00 23.11
CA CYS A 169 3.24 -0.38 23.48
C CYS A 169 2.68 -0.94 24.80
N ILE A 170 2.66 -2.28 24.97
CA ILE A 170 2.23 -2.90 26.23
C ILE A 170 3.09 -2.46 27.41
N LYS A 171 4.43 -2.47 27.24
CA LYS A 171 5.36 -2.13 28.31
C LYS A 171 5.27 -0.67 28.77
N ASN A 172 4.90 0.22 27.86
CA ASN A 172 4.89 1.66 28.09
C ASN A 172 3.46 2.22 28.26
N ASP A 173 2.44 1.36 28.29
CA ASP A 173 1.03 1.75 28.38
C ASP A 173 0.63 2.75 27.26
N MET A 174 0.98 2.41 26.02
CA MET A 174 0.70 3.21 24.83
C MET A 174 -0.18 2.46 23.85
N ASP A 175 -0.98 3.18 23.09
CA ASP A 175 -1.75 2.62 21.98
C ASP A 175 -0.83 2.21 20.81
N PRO A 176 -1.00 0.99 20.24
CA PRO A 176 -0.32 0.64 19.00
C PRO A 176 -0.89 1.42 17.81
N GLU A 177 -0.06 1.63 16.78
CA GLU A 177 -0.46 2.38 15.58
C GLU A 177 -1.65 1.70 14.87
N THR A 178 -1.61 0.38 14.77
CA THR A 178 -2.63 -0.47 14.13
C THR A 178 -3.55 -1.13 15.17
N ARG A 179 -4.18 -0.33 16.03
CA ARG A 179 -5.19 -0.81 16.99
C ARG A 179 -6.53 -1.09 16.31
N PHE A 180 -7.48 -1.70 17.02
CA PHE A 180 -8.79 -2.04 16.46
C PHE A 180 -9.54 -0.83 15.90
N GLU A 181 -9.54 0.30 16.59
CA GLU A 181 -10.18 1.54 16.11
C GLU A 181 -9.55 2.07 14.83
N ASP A 182 -8.25 1.84 14.62
CA ASP A 182 -7.59 2.20 13.36
C ASP A 182 -7.91 1.20 12.25
N ALA A 183 -7.93 -0.10 12.55
CA ALA A 183 -8.30 -1.15 11.60
C ALA A 183 -9.74 -0.99 11.09
N VAL A 184 -10.68 -0.53 11.93
CA VAL A 184 -12.05 -0.21 11.52
C VAL A 184 -12.07 0.83 10.40
N LYS A 185 -11.24 1.86 10.47
CA LYS A 185 -11.19 2.90 9.42
C LYS A 185 -10.66 2.36 8.09
N THR A 186 -9.75 1.39 8.12
CA THR A 186 -9.33 0.68 6.90
C THR A 186 -10.49 -0.13 6.31
N MET A 187 -11.29 -0.80 7.14
CA MET A 187 -12.50 -1.50 6.69
C MET A 187 -13.55 -0.55 6.12
N GLU A 188 -13.80 0.59 6.78
CA GLU A 188 -14.70 1.65 6.28
C GLU A 188 -14.24 2.16 4.91
N LEU A 189 -12.93 2.31 4.69
CA LEU A 189 -12.41 2.71 3.37
C LEU A 189 -12.62 1.61 2.32
N VAL A 190 -12.45 0.33 2.67
CA VAL A 190 -12.76 -0.78 1.77
C VAL A 190 -14.24 -0.75 1.36
N GLU A 191 -15.16 -0.56 2.30
CA GLU A 191 -16.59 -0.43 2.03
C GLU A 191 -16.91 0.81 1.18
N LEU A 192 -16.24 1.93 1.44
CA LEU A 192 -16.40 3.16 0.67
C LEU A 192 -15.90 2.99 -0.77
N ILE A 193 -14.79 2.28 -0.99
CA ILE A 193 -14.31 1.92 -2.33
C ILE A 193 -15.33 1.03 -3.03
N GLY A 194 -15.92 0.05 -2.34
CA GLY A 194 -16.95 -0.82 -2.90
C GLY A 194 -18.22 -0.08 -3.32
N SER A 195 -18.64 0.91 -2.55
CA SER A 195 -19.89 1.66 -2.76
C SER A 195 -19.76 2.90 -3.64
N SER A 196 -18.54 3.40 -3.87
CA SER A 196 -18.28 4.58 -4.71
C SER A 196 -17.88 4.22 -6.16
N THR A 197 -18.27 3.05 -6.64
CA THR A 197 -17.91 2.60 -7.99
C THR A 197 -18.70 3.38 -9.04
N ILE A 198 -18.01 3.88 -10.05
CA ILE A 198 -18.63 4.53 -11.20
C ILE A 198 -19.38 3.46 -12.00
N GLU A 199 -20.64 3.74 -12.31
CA GLU A 199 -21.43 2.92 -13.22
C GLU A 199 -20.95 3.14 -14.66
N THR A 200 -20.48 2.07 -15.29
CA THR A 200 -20.33 2.03 -16.74
C THR A 200 -21.62 1.44 -17.29
N GLY A 201 -22.39 2.22 -18.06
CA GLY A 201 -23.61 1.74 -18.72
C GLY A 201 -23.38 0.41 -19.45
N GLU A 202 -24.40 -0.45 -19.38
CA GLU A 202 -24.53 -1.83 -19.88
C GLU A 202 -23.30 -2.46 -20.56
N ARG A 203 -22.71 -3.46 -19.88
CA ARG A 203 -21.78 -4.42 -20.49
C ARG A 203 -22.59 -5.39 -21.38
N SER A 204 -22.48 -5.23 -22.69
CA SER A 204 -22.97 -6.17 -23.70
C SER A 204 -22.23 -7.51 -23.65
#